data_AF-A0A9E1WLA4-F1
#
_entry.id   AF-A0A9E1WLA4-F1
#
_cell.length_a   1.000
_cell.length_b   1.000
_cell.length_c   1.000
_cell.angle_alpha   90.00
_cell.angle_beta   90.00
_cell.angle_gamma   90.00
#
_symmetry.space_group_name_H-M   'P 1'
#
loop_
_entity.id
_entity.type
_entity.pdbx_description
1 polymer ?
#
loop_
_entity_poly.entity_id
_entity_poly.type
_entity_poly.pdbx_seq_one_letter_code
_entity_poly.pdbx_strand_id
1 'polypeptide(L)'
;MIKKILILFACISFSGAAAQNTSLDQLNLSPLTADDVEAYRNVFYEQNRGRWKQADSAIKKIANPILMGHVYYQRYMHATAYTSKFSELKDWMEDYGDLPGAQRIYDLGVS
;
A
#
# COMPACT_ATOMS: atom_id res chain seq x y z
N MET A 1 18.49 9.55 -68.10
CA MET A 1 18.71 8.40 -67.19
C MET A 1 18.06 8.71 -65.84
N ILE A 2 16.74 8.86 -65.88
CA ILE A 2 15.85 9.15 -64.75
C ILE A 2 15.17 7.81 -64.44
N LYS A 3 15.79 6.98 -63.62
CA LYS A 3 15.22 5.73 -63.08
C LYS A 3 16.22 5.16 -62.07
N LYS A 4 16.24 5.77 -60.90
CA LYS A 4 16.73 5.25 -59.60
C LYS A 4 16.33 6.24 -58.49
N ILE A 5 15.16 6.85 -58.67
CA ILE A 5 14.29 7.27 -57.58
C ILE A 5 13.53 5.99 -57.21
N LEU A 6 13.34 5.77 -55.91
CA LEU A 6 12.73 4.60 -55.26
C LEU A 6 13.76 3.57 -54.76
N ILE A 7 13.73 3.36 -53.45
CA ILE A 7 14.54 2.42 -52.63
C ILE A 7 15.90 2.99 -52.18
N LEU A 8 15.85 4.08 -51.40
CA LEU A 8 16.85 4.33 -50.36
C LEU A 8 16.17 4.97 -49.13
N PHE A 9 15.08 4.36 -48.67
CA PHE A 9 14.29 4.80 -47.52
C PHE A 9 14.03 3.65 -46.53
N ALA A 10 15.06 2.85 -46.27
CA ALA A 10 14.94 1.68 -45.41
C ALA A 10 16.22 1.38 -44.60
N CYS A 11 16.84 2.41 -44.02
CA CYS A 11 17.89 2.22 -43.01
C CYS A 11 17.81 3.24 -41.86
N ILE A 12 16.63 3.79 -41.56
CA ILE A 12 16.34 4.12 -40.16
C ILE A 12 15.97 2.78 -39.54
N SER A 13 17.00 1.97 -39.28
CA SER A 13 16.90 0.83 -38.39
C SER A 13 16.43 1.42 -37.07
N PHE A 14 15.13 1.32 -36.84
CA PHE A 14 14.50 1.45 -35.55
C PHE A 14 15.21 0.45 -34.65
N SER A 15 16.35 0.87 -34.08
CA SER A 15 16.89 0.29 -32.87
C SER A 15 15.86 0.63 -31.81
N GLY A 16 14.81 -0.19 -31.78
CA GLY A 16 13.88 -0.22 -30.68
C GLY A 16 14.73 -0.31 -29.43
N ALA A 17 14.64 0.71 -28.59
CA ALA A 17 15.07 0.63 -27.23
C ALA A 17 14.24 -0.49 -26.60
N ALA A 18 14.70 -1.73 -26.74
CA ALA A 18 14.37 -2.80 -25.83
C ALA A 18 15.05 -2.42 -24.51
N ALA A 19 14.46 -1.45 -23.80
CA ALA A 19 14.64 -1.32 -22.37
C ALA A 19 14.21 -2.67 -21.82
N GLN A 20 15.18 -3.54 -21.57
CA GLN A 20 14.90 -4.87 -21.07
C GLN A 20 14.20 -4.69 -19.72
N ASN A 21 13.01 -5.25 -19.58
CA ASN A 21 12.20 -5.22 -18.34
C ASN A 21 12.84 -6.05 -17.21
N THR A 22 14.16 -6.29 -17.27
CA THR A 22 14.96 -7.12 -16.35
C THR A 22 14.97 -6.58 -14.92
N SER A 23 14.39 -5.40 -14.65
CA SER A 23 14.60 -4.62 -13.44
C SER A 23 13.58 -4.80 -12.30
N LEU A 24 12.54 -5.64 -12.40
CA LEU A 24 11.55 -5.84 -11.31
C LEU A 24 11.57 -7.27 -10.73
N ASP A 25 11.64 -8.29 -11.58
CA ASP A 25 11.75 -9.69 -11.15
C ASP A 25 13.04 -9.96 -10.38
N GLN A 26 14.14 -9.31 -10.76
CA GLN A 26 15.44 -9.47 -10.09
C GLN A 26 15.45 -8.86 -8.67
N LEU A 27 14.53 -7.93 -8.38
CA LEU A 27 14.32 -7.36 -7.05
C LEU A 27 13.22 -8.10 -6.26
N ASN A 28 12.57 -9.11 -6.85
CA ASN A 28 11.43 -9.82 -6.29
C ASN A 28 10.30 -8.88 -5.81
N LEU A 29 10.14 -7.74 -6.48
CA LEU A 29 9.10 -6.77 -6.15
C LEU A 29 7.78 -7.20 -6.78
N SER A 30 7.02 -8.01 -6.05
CA SER A 30 5.64 -8.34 -6.42
C SER A 30 4.67 -7.31 -5.83
N PRO A 31 3.65 -6.87 -6.58
CA PRO A 31 2.55 -6.09 -6.00
C PRO A 31 1.80 -6.90 -4.94
N LEU A 32 1.00 -6.21 -4.12
CA LEU A 32 0.11 -6.86 -3.15
C LEU A 32 -0.82 -7.87 -3.84
N THR A 33 -1.12 -8.95 -3.12
CA THR A 33 -2.07 -9.96 -3.59
C THR A 33 -3.47 -9.36 -3.72
N ALA A 34 -4.29 -9.92 -4.61
CA ALA A 34 -5.69 -9.48 -4.75
C ALA A 34 -6.48 -9.65 -3.43
N ASP A 35 -6.20 -10.73 -2.70
CA ASP A 35 -6.83 -11.02 -1.41
C ASP A 35 -6.45 -9.99 -0.34
N ASP A 36 -5.17 -9.60 -0.25
CA ASP A 36 -4.73 -8.53 0.65
C ASP A 36 -5.41 -7.20 0.31
N VAL A 37 -5.49 -6.86 -0.98
CA VAL A 37 -6.13 -5.62 -1.44
C VAL A 37 -7.61 -5.60 -1.07
N GLU A 38 -8.33 -6.70 -1.30
CA GLU A 38 -9.75 -6.81 -0.95
C GLU A 38 -9.95 -6.71 0.57
N ALA A 39 -9.20 -7.50 1.34
CA ALA A 39 -9.27 -7.52 2.79
C ALA A 39 -8.97 -6.14 3.38
N TYR A 40 -7.89 -5.50 2.93
CA TYR A 40 -7.48 -4.17 3.38
C TYR A 40 -8.56 -3.11 3.11
N ARG A 41 -9.14 -3.08 1.90
CA ARG A 41 -10.24 -2.17 1.58
C ARG A 41 -11.45 -2.39 2.48
N ASN A 42 -11.79 -3.65 2.75
CA ASN A 42 -12.92 -3.98 3.60
C ASN A 42 -12.68 -3.59 5.06
N VAL A 43 -11.46 -3.76 5.58
CA VAL A 43 -11.10 -3.29 6.93
C VAL A 43 -11.40 -1.80 7.06
N PHE A 44 -10.88 -0.97 6.15
CA PHE A 44 -11.09 0.48 6.24
C PHE A 44 -12.57 0.89 6.15
N TYR A 45 -13.32 0.20 5.29
CA TYR A 45 -14.76 0.44 5.12
C TYR A 45 -15.57 0.07 6.37
N GLU A 46 -15.25 -1.05 7.03
CA GLU A 46 -15.91 -1.48 8.25
C GLU A 46 -15.51 -0.64 9.46
N GLN A 47 -14.21 -0.31 9.60
CA GLN A 47 -13.72 0.53 10.70
C GLN A 47 -14.31 1.93 10.66
N ASN A 48 -14.44 2.54 9.46
CA ASN A 48 -15.08 3.86 9.31
C ASN A 48 -16.55 3.88 9.78
N ARG A 49 -17.20 2.71 9.85
CA ARG A 49 -18.59 2.56 10.30
C ARG A 49 -18.71 2.03 11.73
N GLY A 50 -17.60 1.90 12.45
CA GLY A 50 -17.56 1.31 13.79
C GLY A 50 -17.93 -0.18 13.84
N ARG A 51 -17.86 -0.89 12.72
CA ARG A 51 -18.27 -2.30 12.59
C ARG A 51 -17.10 -3.23 12.92
N TRP A 52 -16.69 -3.21 14.19
CA TRP A 52 -15.44 -3.84 14.64
C TRP A 52 -15.38 -5.34 14.40
N LYS A 53 -16.48 -6.07 14.64
CA LYS A 53 -16.52 -7.52 14.38
C LYS A 53 -16.26 -7.86 12.91
N GLN A 54 -16.81 -7.06 11.99
CA GLN A 54 -16.60 -7.23 10.56
C GLN A 54 -15.17 -6.83 10.16
N ALA A 55 -14.68 -5.71 10.70
CA ALA A 55 -13.29 -5.29 10.50
C ALA A 55 -12.29 -6.36 10.98
N ASP A 56 -12.46 -6.90 12.18
CA ASP A 56 -11.60 -7.95 12.73
C ASP A 56 -11.64 -9.22 11.90
N SER A 57 -12.80 -9.57 11.33
CA SER A 57 -12.91 -10.70 10.42
C SER A 57 -12.16 -10.46 9.10
N ALA A 58 -12.09 -9.22 8.63
CA ALA A 58 -11.35 -8.86 7.43
C ALA A 58 -9.84 -8.77 7.70
N ILE A 59 -9.42 -8.27 8.88
CA ILE A 59 -8.03 -8.23 9.32
C ILE A 59 -7.40 -9.63 9.28
N LYS A 60 -8.12 -10.66 9.71
CA LYS A 60 -7.65 -12.06 9.68
C LYS A 60 -7.32 -12.60 8.29
N LYS A 61 -7.77 -11.92 7.23
CA LYS A 61 -7.51 -12.30 5.83
C LYS A 61 -6.30 -11.57 5.24
N ILE A 62 -5.76 -10.56 5.94
CA ILE A 62 -4.55 -9.86 5.52
C ILE A 62 -3.36 -10.76 5.82
N ALA A 63 -2.62 -11.14 4.77
CA ALA A 63 -1.40 -11.93 4.85
C ALA A 63 -0.17 -11.03 4.97
N ASN A 64 -0.17 -9.84 4.35
CA ASN A 64 0.98 -8.96 4.36
C ASN A 64 0.99 -8.03 5.60
N PRO A 65 1.92 -8.20 6.55
CA PRO A 65 1.92 -7.44 7.80
C PRO A 65 2.23 -5.96 7.63
N ILE A 66 2.85 -5.53 6.52
CA ILE A 66 3.18 -4.11 6.28
C ILE A 66 1.92 -3.22 6.26
N LEU A 67 0.75 -3.82 5.99
CA LEU A 67 -0.53 -3.13 5.93
C LEU A 67 -1.08 -2.77 7.32
N MET A 68 -0.60 -3.43 8.37
CA MET A 68 -1.24 -3.38 9.69
C MET A 68 -1.06 -2.05 10.42
N GLY A 69 0.05 -1.34 10.22
CA GLY A 69 0.28 -0.04 10.86
C GLY A 69 -0.82 0.97 10.54
N HIS A 70 -1.23 1.06 9.26
CA HIS A 70 -2.32 1.93 8.83
C HIS A 70 -3.70 1.46 9.29
N VAL A 71 -3.93 0.15 9.32
CA VAL A 71 -5.18 -0.43 9.85
C VAL A 71 -5.40 -0.03 11.30
N TYR A 72 -4.36 -0.20 12.13
CA TYR A 72 -4.42 0.15 13.54
C TYR A 72 -4.48 1.65 13.77
N TYR A 73 -3.73 2.43 12.99
CA TYR A 73 -3.82 3.90 13.05
C TYR A 73 -5.27 4.39 12.86
N GLN A 74 -5.97 3.90 11.83
CA GLN A 74 -7.37 4.28 11.59
C GLN A 74 -8.27 3.89 12.77
N ARG A 75 -8.08 2.69 13.34
CA ARG A 75 -8.85 2.24 14.52
C ARG A 75 -8.65 3.17 15.69
N TYR A 76 -7.38 3.48 15.99
CA TYR A 76 -7.03 4.24 17.18
C TYR A 76 -7.39 5.71 17.09
N MET A 77 -7.51 6.23 15.87
CA MET A 77 -7.92 7.60 15.57
C MET A 77 -9.42 7.74 15.28
N HIS A 78 -10.21 6.68 15.51
CA HIS A 78 -11.64 6.74 15.23
C HIS A 78 -12.34 7.72 16.19
N ALA A 79 -13.12 8.65 15.64
CA ALA A 79 -13.65 9.79 16.40
C ALA A 79 -14.64 9.41 17.53
N THR A 80 -15.46 8.37 17.35
CA THR A 80 -16.59 8.09 18.25
C THR A 80 -16.77 6.62 18.67
N ALA A 81 -16.58 5.68 17.75
CA ALA A 81 -16.90 4.27 17.97
C ALA A 81 -15.74 3.44 18.57
N TYR A 82 -14.53 4.00 18.68
CA TYR A 82 -13.39 3.37 19.34
C TYR A 82 -12.71 4.37 20.27
N THR A 83 -12.24 3.90 21.41
CA THR A 83 -11.43 4.69 22.33
C THR A 83 -10.20 3.89 22.67
N SER A 84 -9.05 4.40 22.23
CA SER A 84 -7.76 3.75 22.41
C SER A 84 -7.30 3.82 23.84
N LYS A 85 -6.64 2.76 24.30
CA LYS A 85 -5.93 2.73 25.58
C LYS A 85 -4.49 3.19 25.37
N PHE A 86 -3.90 3.77 26.41
CA PHE A 86 -2.48 4.15 26.41
C PHE A 86 -1.57 3.00 25.97
N SER A 87 -1.82 1.77 26.44
CA SER A 87 -1.01 0.60 26.05
C SER A 87 -1.04 0.36 24.54
N GLU A 88 -2.20 0.48 23.89
CA GLU A 88 -2.32 0.30 22.44
C GLU A 88 -1.57 1.37 21.66
N LEU A 89 -1.63 2.62 22.13
CA LEU A 89 -0.92 3.73 21.50
C LEU A 89 0.59 3.60 21.68
N LYS A 90 1.04 3.21 22.88
CA LYS A 90 2.44 2.94 23.19
C LYS A 90 2.98 1.81 22.30
N ASP A 91 2.25 0.71 22.19
CA ASP A 91 2.67 -0.45 21.40
C ASP A 91 2.65 -0.11 19.91
N TRP A 92 1.68 0.67 19.43
CA TRP A 92 1.69 1.16 18.06
C TRP A 92 2.92 2.04 17.76
N MET A 93 3.32 2.90 18.69
CA MET A 93 4.52 3.74 18.53
C MET A 93 5.81 2.92 18.50
N GLU A 94 5.84 1.80 19.23
CA GLU A 94 6.97 0.87 19.23
C GLU A 94 7.10 0.16 17.87
N ASP A 95 5.98 -0.30 17.32
CA ASP A 95 5.96 -1.07 16.07
C ASP A 95 5.96 -0.20 14.78
N TYR A 96 5.39 1.01 14.85
CA TYR A 96 5.06 1.84 13.67
C TYR A 96 5.38 3.34 13.87
N GLY A 97 6.24 3.69 14.83
CA GLY A 97 6.55 5.09 15.17
C GLY A 97 7.21 5.91 14.06
N ASP A 98 7.65 5.27 12.98
CA ASP A 98 8.17 5.91 11.77
C ASP A 98 7.09 6.20 10.71
N LEU A 99 5.86 5.70 10.89
CA LEU A 99 4.77 5.93 9.96
C LEU A 99 4.20 7.35 10.04
N PRO A 100 3.69 7.87 8.91
CA PRO A 100 2.93 9.11 8.91
C PRO A 100 1.76 9.05 9.91
N GLY A 101 1.64 10.08 10.75
CA GLY A 101 0.63 10.15 11.80
C GLY A 101 1.12 9.71 13.19
N ALA A 102 2.35 9.21 13.32
CA ALA A 102 2.92 8.84 14.62
C ALA A 102 2.86 9.97 15.65
N GLN A 103 3.12 11.22 15.25
CA GLN A 103 2.97 12.37 16.14
C GLN A 103 1.55 12.47 16.74
N ARG A 104 0.51 12.18 15.96
CA ARG A 104 -0.88 12.22 16.46
C ARG A 104 -1.17 11.11 17.45
N ILE A 105 -0.61 9.92 17.23
CA ILE A 105 -0.71 8.79 18.19
C ILE A 105 0.01 9.16 19.49
N TYR A 106 1.22 9.73 19.39
CA TYR A 106 1.97 10.22 20.54
C TYR A 106 1.18 11.26 21.33
N ASP A 107 0.67 12.30 20.65
CA ASP A 107 -0.12 13.37 21.26
C ASP A 107 -1.36 12.83 21.98
N LEU A 108 -2.05 11.86 21.39
CA LEU A 108 -3.19 11.18 22.01
C LEU A 108 -2.79 10.32 23.23
N GLY A 109 -1.58 9.80 23.25
CA GLY A 109 -1.07 8.99 24.36
C GLY A 109 -0.67 9.81 25.59
N VAL A 110 -0.30 11.08 25.39
CA VAL A 110 0.15 11.98 26.47
C VAL A 110 -0.91 13.00 26.91
N SER A 111 -2.05 13.07 26.20
CA SER A 111 -3.19 13.94 26.54
C SER A 111 -3.99 13.44 27.74
#